data_AF-A0A931WCD7-F1
#
_entry.id   AF-A0A931WCD7-F1
#
_cell.length_a   1.000
_cell.length_b   1.000
_cell.length_c   1.000
_cell.angle_alpha   90.00
_cell.angle_beta   90.00
_cell.angle_gamma   90.00
#
_symmetry.space_group_name_H-M   'P 1'
#
loop_
_entity.id
_entity.type
_entity.pdbx_description
1 polymer ?
#
loop_
_entity_poly.entity_id
_entity_poly.type
_entity_poly.pdbx_seq_one_letter_code
_entity_poly.pdbx_strand_id
1 'polypeptide(L)'
;MHYFQSKKFPYVIAGMALAAFAIPLNVFAACNFHNISGYVWSRTTGWISLNCNNGGTIDYGLNIDFESGSPTENVTGYAWSGNLGWLNMSPVGPYPAWGSVPGIASTFYRNQGGSPTTTAGVIKGWAKWEALGANGWMVMGPIDISSTDYGVAIGSDRLFSGWSWNGGDNLDADPEPERGDGWVMWDSVASGGGASVLAYWFETLYGDIYSGGSASASFAPPSGRYSATYLIQANGTIDPVTLPSAGGGGAPYRSESFGSLSLPDTANNYRGGLGWLDKAGLIAGRYGAPESALPAGSSILLNGKAYYYTGDLTISSSLTFNKGTGTQKGSGTIIVDGNLAINADIFYQSGSVSSRIDNLPSVAWIVKGNITIAPSVQNLAGVFYSEGTIATGTTGSNETDIPLAIEGMLIASQISLQRLFADETQEPAEQIIFDGRAIINPPPGLADIAKGLPTLRETRP
;
A
#
# COMPACT_ATOMS: atom_id res chain seq x y z
N MET A 1 34.79 81.91 -14.24
CA MET A 1 36.09 82.21 -13.60
C MET A 1 36.28 81.18 -12.48
N HIS A 2 37.41 80.47 -12.51
CA HIS A 2 37.93 79.50 -11.53
C HIS A 2 37.29 78.11 -11.33
N TYR A 3 37.86 77.19 -12.11
CA TYR A 3 38.28 75.83 -11.78
C TYR A 3 39.05 75.74 -10.43
N PHE A 4 38.76 74.78 -9.54
CA PHE A 4 39.54 73.54 -9.33
C PHE A 4 38.99 72.65 -8.19
N GLN A 5 39.28 71.35 -8.33
CA GLN A 5 38.83 70.16 -7.60
C GLN A 5 39.22 70.04 -6.12
N SER A 6 38.54 69.17 -5.35
CA SER A 6 39.16 67.93 -4.83
C SER A 6 38.16 66.89 -4.29
N LYS A 7 38.55 65.63 -4.45
CA LYS A 7 37.91 64.33 -4.17
C LYS A 7 37.32 64.14 -2.75
N LYS A 8 36.29 63.29 -2.63
CA LYS A 8 36.33 61.93 -2.01
C LYS A 8 34.92 61.40 -1.69
N PHE A 9 34.57 60.25 -2.29
CA PHE A 9 33.52 59.33 -1.84
C PHE A 9 33.97 58.69 -0.51
N PRO A 10 33.09 58.58 0.51
CA PRO A 10 32.79 57.23 1.02
C PRO A 10 31.33 57.00 1.49
N TYR A 11 30.82 55.80 1.18
CA TYR A 11 29.95 54.94 1.97
C TYR A 11 28.70 55.53 2.68
N VAL A 12 27.54 55.38 2.03
CA VAL A 12 26.23 55.24 2.70
C VAL A 12 25.64 53.88 2.34
N ILE A 13 26.27 52.81 2.82
CA ILE A 13 25.68 51.46 2.93
C ILE A 13 26.23 50.87 4.23
N ALA A 14 25.62 51.22 5.37
CA ALA A 14 25.87 50.57 6.66
C ALA A 14 24.72 50.94 7.60
N GLY A 15 23.61 50.21 7.51
CA GLY A 15 22.45 50.49 8.36
C GLY A 15 21.33 49.45 8.32
N MET A 16 21.53 48.30 7.67
CA MET A 16 20.73 47.10 7.86
C MET A 16 21.70 45.94 8.01
N ALA A 17 22.45 45.96 9.11
CA ALA A 17 23.11 44.77 9.61
C ALA A 17 22.00 43.80 10.03
N LEU A 18 21.60 42.97 9.07
CA LEU A 18 21.39 41.54 9.20
C LEU A 18 21.35 41.06 10.67
N ALA A 19 20.27 41.38 11.38
CA ALA A 19 19.80 40.54 12.48
C ALA A 19 19.16 39.31 11.83
N ALA A 20 20.00 38.51 11.16
CA ALA A 20 19.70 37.11 10.93
C ALA A 20 19.64 36.51 12.33
N PHE A 21 18.42 36.49 12.89
CA PHE A 21 18.07 35.60 13.97
C PHE A 21 18.57 34.22 13.54
N ALA A 22 19.68 33.79 14.13
CA ALA A 22 20.05 32.39 14.17
C ALA A 22 18.98 31.71 15.04
N ILE A 23 17.80 31.50 14.45
CA ILE A 23 16.87 30.52 14.96
C ILE A 23 17.65 29.21 14.78
N PRO A 24 18.00 28.49 15.86
CA PRO A 24 18.54 27.16 15.71
C PRO A 24 17.49 26.36 14.94
N LEU A 25 17.77 26.10 13.67
CA LEU A 25 17.05 25.08 12.93
C LEU A 25 17.43 23.77 13.61
N ASN A 26 16.57 23.32 14.51
CA ASN A 26 16.62 21.94 14.97
C ASN A 26 16.34 21.09 13.74
N VAL A 27 17.41 20.59 13.13
CA VAL A 27 17.32 19.54 12.13
C VAL A 27 17.02 18.28 12.94
N PHE A 28 15.74 17.99 13.11
CA PHE A 28 15.32 16.67 13.58
C PHE A 28 15.70 15.68 12.49
N ALA A 29 16.40 14.60 12.85
CA ALA A 29 16.56 13.48 11.94
C ALA A 29 15.14 12.96 11.63
N ALA A 30 14.79 12.86 10.35
CA ALA A 30 13.55 12.23 9.95
C ALA A 30 13.63 10.75 10.34
N CYS A 31 12.53 10.22 10.88
CA CYS A 31 12.39 8.79 11.10
C CYS A 31 12.28 8.10 9.72
N ASN A 32 13.20 7.18 9.42
CA ASN A 32 13.15 6.38 8.22
C ASN A 32 12.10 5.27 8.36
N PHE A 33 11.75 4.62 7.25
CA PHE A 33 10.78 3.54 7.30
C PHE A 33 11.38 2.30 7.97
N HIS A 34 10.63 1.77 8.94
CA HIS A 34 10.91 0.51 9.60
C HIS A 34 9.67 -0.37 9.51
N ASN A 35 9.82 -1.61 9.04
CA ASN A 35 8.69 -2.48 8.75
C ASN A 35 8.08 -3.18 9.96
N ILE A 36 8.54 -2.82 11.16
CA ILE A 36 7.91 -3.17 12.43
C ILE A 36 7.56 -1.88 13.16
N SER A 37 6.33 -1.80 13.64
CA SER A 37 5.78 -0.62 14.30
C SER A 37 5.14 -0.94 15.65
N GLY A 38 4.76 0.11 16.36
CA GLY A 38 4.05 0.02 17.63
C GLY A 38 4.99 -0.14 18.82
N TYR A 39 4.45 -0.72 19.88
CA TYR A 39 5.07 -0.84 21.19
C TYR A 39 4.89 -2.25 21.76
N VAL A 40 5.86 -2.61 22.58
CA VAL A 40 5.77 -3.75 23.51
C VAL A 40 5.89 -3.23 24.94
N TRP A 41 5.53 -4.06 25.90
CA TRP A 41 5.41 -3.60 27.29
C TRP A 41 6.05 -4.55 28.29
N SER A 42 6.73 -3.98 29.27
CA SER A 42 7.26 -4.66 30.45
C SER A 42 6.71 -4.06 31.74
N ARG A 43 6.53 -4.90 32.77
CA ARG A 43 6.20 -4.43 34.14
C ARG A 43 7.29 -3.53 34.72
N THR A 44 8.53 -3.78 34.33
CA THR A 44 9.71 -3.16 34.91
C THR A 44 10.11 -1.91 34.12
N THR A 45 10.17 -2.04 32.80
CA THR A 45 10.62 -0.97 31.89
C THR A 45 9.47 -0.13 31.33
N GLY A 46 8.23 -0.60 31.40
CA GLY A 46 7.09 0.07 30.79
C GLY A 46 7.08 -0.09 29.26
N TRP A 47 6.70 0.97 28.56
CA TRP A 47 6.60 0.96 27.09
C TRP A 47 7.98 0.94 26.42
N ILE A 48 8.08 0.12 25.39
CA ILE A 48 9.25 -0.05 24.54
C ILE A 48 8.78 0.16 23.11
N SER A 49 9.24 1.24 22.48
CA SER A 49 8.91 1.66 21.13
C SER A 49 9.74 0.89 20.11
N LEU A 50 9.10 0.32 19.09
CA LEU A 50 9.77 -0.50 18.06
C LEU A 50 10.25 0.32 16.86
N ASN A 51 9.88 1.59 16.76
CA ASN A 51 10.31 2.51 15.71
C ASN A 51 10.29 3.98 16.18
N CYS A 52 10.97 4.86 15.46
CA CYS A 52 11.02 6.29 15.76
C CYS A 52 9.73 7.05 15.40
N ASN A 53 8.79 6.43 14.68
CA ASN A 53 7.62 7.12 14.14
C ASN A 53 6.69 7.62 15.24
N ASN A 54 6.74 6.99 16.42
CA ASN A 54 5.95 7.37 17.58
C ASN A 54 6.64 8.40 18.51
N GLY A 55 7.36 9.37 17.95
CA GLY A 55 7.88 10.53 18.69
C GLY A 55 9.37 10.51 19.02
N GLY A 56 10.17 9.70 18.31
CA GLY A 56 11.63 9.74 18.38
C GLY A 56 12.22 11.01 17.76
N THR A 57 13.36 11.46 18.28
CA THR A 57 14.17 12.55 17.67
C THR A 57 15.38 12.04 16.88
N ILE A 58 15.56 10.72 16.89
CA ILE A 58 16.64 9.97 16.26
C ILE A 58 16.00 8.85 15.47
N ASP A 59 16.59 8.53 14.31
CA ASP A 59 16.18 7.42 13.48
C ASP A 59 16.52 6.07 14.15
N TYR A 60 15.50 5.25 14.42
CA TYR A 60 15.62 3.89 14.93
C TYR A 60 14.38 3.09 14.59
N GLY A 61 14.54 1.78 14.47
CA GLY A 61 13.42 0.86 14.44
C GLY A 61 13.84 -0.53 14.04
N LEU A 62 12.88 -1.46 14.08
CA LEU A 62 13.12 -2.86 13.79
C LEU A 62 12.75 -3.20 12.34
N ASN A 63 13.54 -4.09 11.73
CA ASN A 63 13.32 -4.56 10.36
C ASN A 63 13.52 -6.08 10.22
N ILE A 64 12.67 -6.72 9.42
CA ILE A 64 12.78 -8.12 8.97
C ILE A 64 12.53 -8.17 7.45
N ASP A 65 13.41 -8.78 6.65
CA ASP A 65 13.21 -8.92 5.20
C ASP A 65 12.23 -10.06 4.86
N PHE A 66 10.92 -9.78 4.94
CA PHE A 66 9.91 -10.80 4.65
C PHE A 66 9.85 -11.22 3.17
N GLU A 67 10.42 -10.44 2.26
CA GLU A 67 10.34 -10.64 0.80
C GLU A 67 11.47 -11.50 0.23
N SER A 68 12.56 -11.70 1.00
CA SER A 68 13.68 -12.55 0.60
C SER A 68 13.28 -13.99 0.20
N GLY A 69 12.12 -14.45 0.67
CA GLY A 69 11.66 -15.83 0.54
C GLY A 69 12.41 -16.84 1.41
N SER A 70 13.37 -16.39 2.23
CA SER A 70 14.15 -17.25 3.12
C SER A 70 13.27 -17.84 4.22
N PRO A 71 13.54 -19.09 4.65
CA PRO A 71 12.90 -19.66 5.83
C PRO A 71 13.35 -18.97 7.14
N THR A 72 14.47 -18.25 7.12
CA THR A 72 15.02 -17.55 8.29
C THR A 72 15.54 -16.18 7.93
N GLU A 73 15.23 -15.18 8.75
CA GLU A 73 15.62 -13.79 8.52
C GLU A 73 16.10 -13.11 9.80
N ASN A 74 17.12 -12.27 9.71
CA ASN A 74 17.60 -11.56 10.88
C ASN A 74 16.60 -10.46 11.27
N VAL A 75 16.33 -10.32 12.56
CA VAL A 75 15.68 -9.12 13.10
C VAL A 75 16.78 -8.09 13.33
N THR A 76 16.71 -6.97 12.62
CA THR A 76 17.75 -5.94 12.66
C THR A 76 17.22 -4.66 13.30
N GLY A 77 18.14 -3.80 13.75
CA GLY A 77 17.83 -2.49 14.30
C GLY A 77 17.66 -2.46 15.82
N TYR A 78 17.10 -1.35 16.30
CA TYR A 78 16.99 -1.03 17.72
C TYR A 78 15.56 -0.63 18.07
N ALA A 79 15.12 -1.04 19.26
CA ALA A 79 13.94 -0.51 19.93
C ALA A 79 14.38 0.40 21.10
N TRP A 80 13.48 1.25 21.57
CA TRP A 80 13.79 2.26 22.58
C TRP A 80 12.78 2.27 23.73
N SER A 81 13.27 2.37 24.96
CA SER A 81 12.46 2.73 26.12
C SER A 81 13.06 3.94 26.83
N GLY A 82 12.20 4.87 27.25
CA GLY A 82 12.62 5.99 28.09
C GLY A 82 13.17 5.58 29.46
N ASN A 83 12.86 4.36 29.92
CA ASN A 83 13.28 3.88 31.25
C ASN A 83 14.57 3.04 31.22
N LEU A 84 14.79 2.24 30.16
CA LEU A 84 15.92 1.30 30.08
C LEU A 84 16.87 1.56 28.89
N GLY A 85 16.53 2.47 27.99
CA GLY A 85 17.37 2.90 26.89
C GLY A 85 17.19 2.05 25.62
N TRP A 86 18.30 1.63 25.00
CA TRP A 86 18.31 0.92 23.72
C TRP A 86 18.23 -0.60 23.89
N LEU A 87 17.30 -1.23 23.17
CA LEU A 87 17.22 -2.68 22.98
C LEU A 87 17.74 -3.02 21.57
N ASN A 88 18.88 -3.70 21.51
CA ASN A 88 19.51 -4.15 20.27
C ASN A 88 18.97 -5.52 19.86
N MET A 89 18.41 -5.64 18.66
CA MET A 89 17.90 -6.92 18.14
C MET A 89 18.97 -7.76 17.43
N SER A 90 20.09 -7.14 17.05
CA SER A 90 21.24 -7.81 16.40
C SER A 90 22.54 -7.65 17.20
N PRO A 91 22.56 -8.02 18.49
CA PRO A 91 23.76 -7.89 19.32
C PRO A 91 24.84 -8.89 18.88
N VAL A 92 26.10 -8.47 18.96
CA VAL A 92 27.23 -9.39 18.76
C VAL A 92 27.44 -10.23 20.02
N GLY A 93 27.68 -11.53 19.83
CA GLY A 93 27.97 -12.47 20.92
C GLY A 93 29.26 -12.17 21.71
N PRO A 94 29.62 -13.01 22.69
CA PRO A 94 29.05 -14.34 22.94
C PRO A 94 27.66 -14.29 23.57
N TYR A 95 26.78 -15.18 23.10
CA TYR A 95 25.42 -15.31 23.62
C TYR A 95 25.40 -16.21 24.86
N PRO A 96 24.50 -15.98 25.83
CA PRO A 96 24.32 -16.89 26.96
C PRO A 96 23.88 -18.29 26.50
N ALA A 97 24.23 -19.29 27.29
CA ALA A 97 23.72 -20.65 27.09
C ALA A 97 22.43 -20.81 27.90
N TRP A 98 21.30 -21.00 27.22
CA TRP A 98 19.99 -21.16 27.85
C TRP A 98 19.19 -22.24 27.16
N GLY A 99 18.91 -23.35 27.86
CA GLY A 99 17.98 -24.39 27.40
C GLY A 99 18.20 -24.79 25.94
N SER A 100 17.14 -24.66 25.13
CA SER A 100 17.09 -24.92 23.68
C SER A 100 17.29 -23.65 22.82
N VAL A 101 17.58 -22.49 23.43
CA VAL A 101 17.72 -21.22 22.73
C VAL A 101 18.97 -21.24 21.85
N PRO A 102 18.87 -20.96 20.55
CA PRO A 102 20.04 -20.94 19.68
C PRO A 102 20.98 -19.78 20.05
N GLY A 103 22.29 -20.04 20.04
CA GLY A 103 23.33 -19.04 20.29
C GLY A 103 23.54 -18.09 19.11
N ILE A 104 22.48 -17.35 18.75
CA ILE A 104 22.42 -16.38 17.64
C ILE A 104 21.65 -15.14 18.08
N ALA A 105 21.82 -14.04 17.34
CA ALA A 105 20.98 -12.86 17.49
C ALA A 105 19.52 -13.15 17.11
N SER A 106 18.62 -12.22 17.43
CA SER A 106 17.20 -12.35 17.15
C SER A 106 16.97 -12.64 15.66
N THR A 107 16.36 -13.79 15.38
CA THR A 107 16.15 -14.30 14.03
C THR A 107 14.72 -14.78 13.90
N PHE A 108 14.01 -14.26 12.91
CA PHE A 108 12.70 -14.74 12.49
C PHE A 108 12.82 -16.09 11.78
N TYR A 109 11.94 -17.01 12.14
CA TYR A 109 11.77 -18.33 11.54
C TYR A 109 10.36 -18.41 10.99
N ARG A 110 10.26 -18.54 9.67
CA ARG A 110 8.99 -18.67 8.97
C ARG A 110 8.34 -20.01 9.30
N ASN A 111 7.01 -20.03 9.42
CA ASN A 111 6.27 -21.28 9.62
C ASN A 111 6.50 -22.25 8.45
N GLN A 112 6.74 -23.52 8.77
CA GLN A 112 6.95 -24.56 7.77
C GLN A 112 5.74 -24.67 6.83
N GLY A 113 5.98 -24.66 5.51
CA GLY A 113 4.92 -24.72 4.51
C GLY A 113 4.17 -23.40 4.28
N GLY A 114 4.58 -22.31 4.95
CA GLY A 114 4.08 -20.97 4.65
C GLY A 114 4.54 -20.47 3.28
N SER A 115 3.76 -19.55 2.70
CA SER A 115 4.17 -18.82 1.49
C SER A 115 5.50 -18.08 1.72
N PRO A 116 6.40 -17.96 0.73
CA PRO A 116 7.67 -17.23 0.85
C PRO A 116 7.55 -15.80 1.37
N THR A 117 6.37 -15.19 1.31
CA THR A 117 6.10 -13.82 1.74
C THR A 117 5.19 -13.70 2.96
N THR A 118 4.85 -14.81 3.63
CA THR A 118 4.02 -14.78 4.85
C THR A 118 4.74 -14.13 6.03
N THR A 119 4.06 -13.26 6.78
CA THR A 119 4.61 -12.74 8.05
C THR A 119 4.56 -13.77 9.18
N ALA A 120 3.86 -14.90 8.98
CA ALA A 120 3.63 -15.88 10.04
C ALA A 120 4.90 -16.67 10.40
N GLY A 121 5.31 -16.61 11.67
CA GLY A 121 6.51 -17.29 12.16
C GLY A 121 6.80 -17.01 13.63
N VAL A 122 8.01 -17.36 14.06
CA VAL A 122 8.49 -17.15 15.44
C VAL A 122 9.86 -16.46 15.44
N ILE A 123 10.17 -15.68 16.47
CA ILE A 123 11.50 -15.08 16.65
C ILE A 123 12.25 -15.91 17.68
N LYS A 124 13.49 -16.30 17.35
CA LYS A 124 14.37 -17.07 18.24
C LYS A 124 15.70 -16.36 18.43
N GLY A 125 16.43 -16.76 19.47
CA GLY A 125 17.75 -16.22 19.79
C GLY A 125 17.68 -15.06 20.77
N TRP A 126 18.60 -14.10 20.62
CA TRP A 126 18.89 -13.11 21.64
C TRP A 126 18.79 -11.66 21.15
N ALA A 127 18.16 -10.82 21.97
CA ALA A 127 18.27 -9.37 21.94
C ALA A 127 19.07 -8.88 23.17
N LYS A 128 19.42 -7.59 23.23
CA LYS A 128 20.20 -7.06 24.35
C LYS A 128 19.84 -5.63 24.74
N TRP A 129 19.52 -5.42 26.01
CA TRP A 129 19.48 -4.11 26.63
C TRP A 129 20.90 -3.58 26.84
N GLU A 130 21.26 -2.54 26.09
CA GLU A 130 22.63 -2.02 26.11
C GLU A 130 22.99 -1.40 27.48
N ALA A 131 22.02 -0.77 28.15
CA ALA A 131 22.22 -0.12 29.45
C ALA A 131 22.54 -1.13 30.58
N LEU A 132 22.13 -2.39 30.44
CA LEU A 132 22.33 -3.43 31.45
C LEU A 132 23.64 -4.21 31.27
N GLY A 133 24.42 -3.91 30.23
CA GLY A 133 25.72 -4.53 30.00
C GLY A 133 25.63 -6.06 29.92
N ALA A 134 26.36 -6.77 30.79
CA ALA A 134 26.37 -8.23 30.82
C ALA A 134 25.02 -8.86 31.19
N ASN A 135 24.16 -8.13 31.92
CA ASN A 135 22.84 -8.60 32.35
C ASN A 135 21.74 -8.27 31.35
N GLY A 136 22.07 -7.61 30.23
CA GLY A 136 21.08 -7.12 29.27
C GLY A 136 20.50 -8.15 28.32
N TRP A 137 20.95 -9.40 28.36
CA TRP A 137 20.54 -10.43 27.40
C TRP A 137 19.07 -10.81 27.56
N MET A 138 18.31 -10.64 26.49
CA MET A 138 16.89 -10.96 26.41
C MET A 138 16.70 -12.16 25.48
N VAL A 139 16.09 -13.23 25.97
CA VAL A 139 15.69 -14.36 25.14
C VAL A 139 14.39 -14.03 24.40
N MET A 140 14.40 -14.23 23.09
CA MET A 140 13.23 -14.03 22.22
C MET A 140 12.40 -15.30 22.04
N GLY A 141 13.04 -16.46 22.13
CA GLY A 141 12.41 -17.75 21.93
C GLY A 141 13.41 -18.84 21.51
N PRO A 142 13.05 -20.12 21.63
CA PRO A 142 11.89 -20.63 22.39
C PRO A 142 12.05 -20.37 23.90
N ILE A 143 10.92 -20.23 24.62
CA ILE A 143 10.88 -20.13 26.09
C ILE A 143 9.93 -21.22 26.60
N ASP A 144 10.46 -22.42 26.77
CA ASP A 144 9.68 -23.60 27.13
C ASP A 144 9.47 -23.69 28.66
N ILE A 145 8.25 -23.42 29.13
CA ILE A 145 7.85 -23.60 30.52
C ILE A 145 6.73 -24.64 30.57
N SER A 146 6.98 -25.77 31.24
CA SER A 146 6.01 -26.87 31.37
C SER A 146 5.40 -27.29 30.01
N SER A 147 6.24 -27.48 28.99
CA SER A 147 5.86 -27.84 27.61
C SER A 147 5.05 -26.79 26.81
N THR A 148 4.95 -25.57 27.32
CA THR A 148 4.38 -24.43 26.57
C THR A 148 5.51 -23.48 26.19
N ASP A 149 5.64 -23.20 24.89
CA ASP A 149 6.56 -22.17 24.39
C ASP A 149 5.90 -20.79 24.50
N TYR A 150 6.51 -19.91 25.29
CA TYR A 150 6.05 -18.53 25.49
C TYR A 150 6.74 -17.53 24.56
N GLY A 151 7.65 -17.97 23.70
CA GLY A 151 8.46 -17.11 22.83
C GLY A 151 7.66 -16.21 21.90
N VAL A 152 8.36 -15.27 21.27
CA VAL A 152 7.74 -14.26 20.41
C VAL A 152 7.31 -14.87 19.08
N ALA A 153 6.06 -14.64 18.70
CA ALA A 153 5.49 -15.09 17.43
C ALA A 153 4.87 -13.92 16.66
N ILE A 154 4.85 -14.05 15.33
CA ILE A 154 4.18 -13.14 14.41
C ILE A 154 3.09 -13.93 13.70
N GLY A 155 1.86 -13.41 13.70
CA GLY A 155 0.73 -14.01 13.01
C GLY A 155 0.69 -13.68 11.51
N SER A 156 -0.15 -14.41 10.77
CA SER A 156 -0.48 -14.06 9.37
C SER A 156 -1.28 -12.76 9.25
N ASP A 157 -1.87 -12.32 10.35
CA ASP A 157 -2.56 -11.03 10.52
C ASP A 157 -1.58 -9.87 10.81
N ARG A 158 -0.26 -10.15 10.76
CA ARG A 158 0.84 -9.21 10.98
C ARG A 158 1.00 -8.74 12.42
N LEU A 159 0.29 -9.35 13.37
CA LEU A 159 0.35 -8.98 14.78
C LEU A 159 1.37 -9.84 15.51
N PHE A 160 2.09 -9.21 16.44
CA PHE A 160 2.98 -9.93 17.34
C PHE A 160 2.19 -10.50 18.53
N SER A 161 2.72 -11.58 19.10
CA SER A 161 2.19 -12.26 20.28
C SER A 161 3.32 -12.95 21.06
N GLY A 162 3.01 -13.42 22.27
CA GLY A 162 3.96 -14.09 23.12
C GLY A 162 4.78 -13.14 23.98
N TRP A 163 5.92 -13.64 24.45
CA TRP A 163 6.74 -13.01 25.46
C TRP A 163 8.23 -13.19 25.15
N SER A 164 9.01 -12.18 25.52
CA SER A 164 10.46 -12.32 25.69
C SER A 164 10.82 -12.15 27.16
N TRP A 165 12.00 -12.62 27.55
CA TRP A 165 12.43 -12.61 28.95
C TRP A 165 13.85 -12.09 29.11
N ASN A 166 14.06 -11.24 30.11
CA ASN A 166 15.38 -10.79 30.56
C ASN A 166 15.46 -10.87 32.09
N GLY A 167 16.10 -11.90 32.64
CA GLY A 167 16.27 -12.02 34.09
C GLY A 167 16.82 -13.39 34.50
N GLY A 168 18.15 -13.50 34.58
CA GLY A 168 18.87 -14.66 35.14
C GLY A 168 18.62 -16.03 34.48
N ASP A 169 19.42 -17.04 34.83
CA ASP A 169 19.35 -18.39 34.23
C ASP A 169 18.19 -19.24 34.79
N ASN A 170 17.35 -18.70 35.68
CA ASN A 170 16.31 -19.46 36.37
C ASN A 170 14.97 -18.72 36.44
N LEU A 171 14.08 -19.03 35.49
CA LEU A 171 12.69 -18.52 35.41
C LEU A 171 11.83 -18.86 36.64
N ASP A 172 12.13 -19.95 37.36
CA ASP A 172 11.23 -20.53 38.37
C ASP A 172 11.70 -20.38 39.82
N ALA A 173 12.97 -20.02 40.07
CA ALA A 173 13.51 -20.03 41.44
C ALA A 173 14.56 -18.95 41.76
N ASP A 174 14.61 -17.83 41.05
CA ASP A 174 15.53 -16.75 41.45
C ASP A 174 14.91 -15.84 42.53
N PRO A 175 15.48 -15.76 43.75
CA PRO A 175 15.12 -14.76 44.76
C PRO A 175 15.63 -13.35 44.44
N GLU A 176 16.31 -13.14 43.31
CA GLU A 176 16.81 -11.83 42.85
C GLU A 176 16.00 -11.31 41.64
N PRO A 177 14.75 -10.82 41.83
CA PRO A 177 13.93 -10.22 40.76
C PRO A 177 14.50 -8.91 40.17
N GLU A 178 15.75 -8.55 40.47
CA GLU A 178 16.35 -7.23 40.23
C GLU A 178 17.40 -7.21 39.10
N ARG A 179 17.66 -8.34 38.41
CA ARG A 179 18.72 -8.44 37.39
C ARG A 179 18.24 -8.39 35.93
N GLY A 180 17.24 -7.56 35.64
CA GLY A 180 16.78 -7.36 34.27
C GLY A 180 15.44 -6.65 34.14
N ASP A 181 14.91 -6.67 32.92
CA ASP A 181 13.61 -6.15 32.52
C ASP A 181 12.45 -7.09 32.90
N GLY A 182 12.74 -8.38 33.09
CA GLY A 182 11.76 -9.43 33.33
C GLY A 182 11.00 -9.81 32.06
N TRP A 183 9.70 -10.08 32.21
CA TRP A 183 8.82 -10.44 31.11
C TRP A 183 8.42 -9.22 30.28
N VAL A 184 8.66 -9.31 28.97
CA VAL A 184 8.21 -8.32 27.99
C VAL A 184 7.12 -8.96 27.12
N MET A 185 5.95 -8.32 27.11
CA MET A 185 4.77 -8.76 26.38
C MET A 185 4.77 -8.17 24.97
N TRP A 186 4.64 -9.04 23.97
CA TRP A 186 4.57 -8.67 22.56
C TRP A 186 3.14 -8.59 22.01
N ASP A 187 2.14 -8.82 22.86
CA ASP A 187 0.73 -8.90 22.48
C ASP A 187 0.14 -7.54 22.04
N SER A 188 -0.59 -7.58 20.92
CA SER A 188 -1.23 -6.44 20.29
C SER A 188 -2.53 -5.96 20.94
N VAL A 189 -3.23 -6.81 21.71
CA VAL A 189 -4.62 -6.54 22.14
C VAL A 189 -4.78 -5.85 23.50
N ALA A 190 -3.72 -5.64 24.28
CA ALA A 190 -3.91 -5.29 25.69
C ALA A 190 -4.02 -3.78 26.03
N SER A 191 -3.58 -2.81 25.20
CA SER A 191 -3.61 -1.39 25.62
C SER A 191 -3.29 -0.32 24.54
N GLY A 192 -3.64 -0.55 23.27
CA GLY A 192 -3.70 0.54 22.28
C GLY A 192 -2.37 0.96 21.64
N GLY A 193 -1.39 0.06 21.55
CA GLY A 193 -0.12 0.30 20.89
C GLY A 193 0.58 -0.97 20.41
N GLY A 194 -0.17 -2.00 20.03
CA GLY A 194 0.37 -3.32 19.72
C GLY A 194 1.44 -3.34 18.64
N ALA A 195 2.44 -4.21 18.81
CA ALA A 195 3.47 -4.44 17.80
C ALA A 195 2.88 -5.08 16.53
N SER A 196 3.25 -4.55 15.36
CA SER A 196 2.76 -5.05 14.07
C SER A 196 3.77 -4.91 12.95
N VAL A 197 3.66 -5.77 11.94
CA VAL A 197 4.43 -5.66 10.70
C VAL A 197 3.74 -4.70 9.73
N LEU A 198 4.48 -3.69 9.27
CA LEU A 198 4.06 -2.78 8.21
C LEU A 198 4.43 -3.40 6.86
N ALA A 199 3.42 -3.70 6.05
CA ALA A 199 3.61 -4.28 4.73
C ALA A 199 2.58 -3.76 3.75
N TYR A 200 2.99 -3.51 2.50
CA TYR A 200 2.10 -3.03 1.47
C TYR A 200 1.09 -4.12 1.08
N TRP A 201 -0.09 -3.69 0.68
CA TRP A 201 -1.18 -4.56 0.25
C TRP A 201 -2.14 -3.75 -0.62
N PHE A 202 -3.09 -4.41 -1.27
CA PHE A 202 -4.09 -3.74 -2.09
C PHE A 202 -5.51 -4.13 -1.68
N GLU A 203 -6.45 -3.23 -1.97
CA GLU A 203 -7.87 -3.38 -1.63
C GLU A 203 -8.75 -3.07 -2.84
N THR A 204 -9.78 -3.90 -3.05
CA THR A 204 -10.90 -3.58 -3.95
C THR A 204 -12.17 -3.38 -3.12
N LEU A 205 -12.68 -2.16 -3.11
CA LEU A 205 -13.94 -1.78 -2.45
C LEU A 205 -15.13 -1.89 -3.40
N TYR A 206 -16.21 -2.50 -2.90
CA TYR A 206 -17.49 -2.70 -3.60
C TYR A 206 -17.35 -3.46 -4.93
N GLY A 207 -16.31 -4.27 -5.09
CA GLY A 207 -16.00 -4.97 -6.33
C GLY A 207 -15.47 -6.39 -6.12
N ASP A 208 -15.42 -7.09 -7.24
CA ASP A 208 -14.83 -8.42 -7.39
C ASP A 208 -13.43 -8.32 -7.99
N ILE A 209 -12.60 -9.32 -7.72
CA ILE A 209 -11.36 -9.58 -8.45
C ILE A 209 -11.59 -10.80 -9.32
N TYR A 210 -11.37 -10.62 -10.61
CA TYR A 210 -11.39 -11.70 -11.57
C TYR A 210 -10.05 -11.78 -12.31
N SER A 211 -9.48 -12.98 -12.43
CA SER A 211 -8.28 -13.24 -13.25
C SER A 211 -8.46 -14.47 -14.13
N GLY A 212 -8.20 -14.31 -15.44
CA GLY A 212 -8.08 -15.44 -16.37
C GLY A 212 -6.80 -16.26 -16.17
N GLY A 213 -5.86 -15.76 -15.36
CA GLY A 213 -4.65 -16.45 -14.91
C GLY A 213 -4.63 -16.55 -13.39
N SER A 214 -3.46 -16.36 -12.78
CA SER A 214 -3.32 -16.26 -11.32
C SER A 214 -3.65 -14.85 -10.80
N ALA A 215 -3.94 -14.74 -9.51
CA ALA A 215 -3.97 -13.49 -8.76
C ALA A 215 -2.98 -13.62 -7.59
N SER A 216 -2.05 -12.67 -7.46
CA SER A 216 -0.99 -12.76 -6.46
C SER A 216 -0.74 -11.41 -5.78
N ALA A 217 -0.47 -11.45 -4.48
CA ALA A 217 0.04 -10.33 -3.69
C ALA A 217 1.26 -10.78 -2.88
N SER A 218 2.18 -9.88 -2.56
CA SER A 218 3.26 -10.21 -1.63
C SER A 218 2.72 -10.45 -0.22
N PHE A 219 1.80 -9.60 0.26
CA PHE A 219 1.30 -9.70 1.63
C PHE A 219 -0.22 -9.78 1.67
N ALA A 220 -0.73 -10.58 2.62
CA ALA A 220 -2.15 -10.59 2.97
C ALA A 220 -2.53 -9.27 3.67
N PRO A 221 -3.77 -8.78 3.54
CA PRO A 221 -4.24 -7.58 4.23
C PRO A 221 -4.12 -7.72 5.76
N PRO A 222 -4.04 -6.59 6.49
CA PRO A 222 -4.07 -6.59 7.94
C PRO A 222 -5.42 -7.10 8.49
N SER A 223 -5.44 -7.41 9.79
CA SER A 223 -6.65 -7.90 10.47
C SER A 223 -7.86 -6.97 10.26
N GLY A 224 -9.01 -7.54 9.90
CA GLY A 224 -10.24 -6.80 9.63
C GLY A 224 -10.33 -6.12 8.27
N ARG A 225 -9.30 -6.22 7.42
CA ARG A 225 -9.30 -5.75 6.03
C ARG A 225 -9.27 -6.92 5.05
N TYR A 226 -9.65 -6.65 3.79
CA TYR A 226 -9.83 -7.66 2.76
C TYR A 226 -9.32 -7.15 1.41
N SER A 227 -8.79 -8.02 0.56
CA SER A 227 -8.34 -7.60 -0.77
C SER A 227 -9.49 -7.42 -1.75
N ALA A 228 -10.63 -8.07 -1.50
CA ALA A 228 -11.86 -7.85 -2.25
C ALA A 228 -13.07 -7.80 -1.31
N THR A 229 -14.06 -6.97 -1.67
CA THR A 229 -15.32 -6.87 -0.94
C THR A 229 -16.21 -8.10 -1.16
N TYR A 230 -16.20 -8.66 -2.37
CA TYR A 230 -17.16 -9.69 -2.76
C TYR A 230 -16.48 -11.01 -3.15
N LEU A 231 -15.87 -11.11 -4.33
CA LEU A 231 -15.28 -12.36 -4.82
C LEU A 231 -13.83 -12.17 -5.25
N ILE A 232 -13.02 -13.22 -5.10
CA ILE A 232 -11.71 -13.39 -5.73
C ILE A 232 -11.75 -14.68 -6.53
N GLN A 233 -11.78 -14.56 -7.84
CA GLN A 233 -11.87 -15.67 -8.77
C GLN A 233 -10.68 -15.65 -9.72
N ALA A 234 -9.93 -16.75 -9.75
CA ALA A 234 -8.79 -16.92 -10.64
C ALA A 234 -8.92 -18.26 -11.36
N ASN A 235 -8.54 -18.31 -12.64
CA ASN A 235 -8.39 -19.58 -13.34
C ASN A 235 -7.10 -20.31 -12.91
N GLY A 236 -6.08 -19.56 -12.49
CA GLY A 236 -4.85 -20.05 -11.91
C GLY A 236 -4.91 -20.11 -10.38
N THR A 237 -3.78 -19.81 -9.75
CA THR A 237 -3.60 -19.78 -8.30
C THR A 237 -3.98 -18.43 -7.70
N ILE A 238 -4.45 -18.41 -6.46
CA ILE A 238 -4.63 -17.19 -5.67
C ILE A 238 -3.59 -17.21 -4.53
N ASP A 239 -2.61 -16.31 -4.56
CA ASP A 239 -1.53 -16.28 -3.57
C ASP A 239 -1.43 -14.91 -2.86
N PRO A 240 -1.16 -14.83 -1.55
CA PRO A 240 -1.07 -15.94 -0.61
C PRO A 240 -2.41 -16.68 -0.48
N VAL A 241 -2.38 -17.92 0.01
CA VAL A 241 -3.60 -18.66 0.39
C VAL A 241 -4.50 -17.84 1.32
N THR A 242 -3.90 -16.94 2.09
CA THR A 242 -4.57 -16.02 3.01
C THR A 242 -5.14 -14.76 2.37
N LEU A 243 -5.05 -14.57 1.05
CA LEU A 243 -5.65 -13.43 0.34
C LEU A 243 -7.18 -13.50 0.46
N PRO A 244 -7.84 -12.67 1.30
CA PRO A 244 -9.21 -12.91 1.71
C PRO A 244 -10.18 -12.00 0.94
N SER A 245 -11.37 -12.54 0.69
CA SER A 245 -12.57 -11.75 0.45
C SER A 245 -13.30 -11.50 1.78
N ALA A 246 -14.01 -10.38 1.90
CA ALA A 246 -14.90 -10.12 3.03
C ALA A 246 -16.00 -11.19 3.20
N GLY A 247 -16.37 -11.90 2.12
CA GLY A 247 -17.30 -13.02 2.17
C GLY A 247 -16.72 -14.32 2.73
N GLY A 248 -15.38 -14.47 2.76
CA GLY A 248 -14.68 -15.62 3.34
C GLY A 248 -13.48 -16.12 2.51
N GLY A 249 -12.70 -17.03 3.09
CA GLY A 249 -11.49 -17.60 2.47
C GLY A 249 -11.71 -18.85 1.59
N GLY A 250 -12.96 -19.28 1.40
CA GLY A 250 -13.30 -20.48 0.62
C GLY A 250 -14.32 -20.17 -0.48
N ALA A 251 -14.64 -21.18 -1.29
CA ALA A 251 -15.66 -21.05 -2.32
C ALA A 251 -17.04 -20.69 -1.71
N PRO A 252 -17.85 -19.85 -2.36
CA PRO A 252 -17.62 -19.23 -3.68
C PRO A 252 -16.75 -17.96 -3.65
N TYR A 253 -16.43 -17.42 -2.46
CA TYR A 253 -15.77 -16.12 -2.28
C TYR A 253 -14.30 -16.09 -2.68
N ARG A 254 -13.61 -17.21 -2.56
CA ARG A 254 -12.27 -17.46 -3.11
C ARG A 254 -12.31 -18.73 -3.94
N SER A 255 -12.10 -18.61 -5.25
CA SER A 255 -12.14 -19.74 -6.17
C SER A 255 -10.96 -19.72 -7.14
N GLU A 256 -10.14 -20.77 -7.06
CA GLU A 256 -9.14 -21.10 -8.08
C GLU A 256 -9.78 -22.00 -9.15
N SER A 257 -9.16 -22.11 -10.33
CA SER A 257 -9.70 -22.87 -11.47
C SER A 257 -11.14 -22.49 -11.85
N PHE A 258 -11.54 -21.23 -11.67
CA PHE A 258 -12.90 -20.76 -11.94
C PHE A 258 -13.29 -20.80 -13.43
N GLY A 259 -12.32 -21.00 -14.33
CA GLY A 259 -12.51 -21.02 -15.78
C GLY A 259 -12.01 -19.74 -16.44
N SER A 260 -11.96 -19.72 -17.77
CA SER A 260 -11.42 -18.58 -18.53
C SER A 260 -12.51 -17.57 -18.93
N LEU A 261 -12.29 -16.30 -18.61
CA LEU A 261 -13.04 -15.16 -19.15
C LEU A 261 -12.27 -14.61 -20.34
N SER A 262 -12.89 -14.65 -21.51
CA SER A 262 -12.37 -13.94 -22.67
C SER A 262 -12.65 -12.45 -22.50
N LEU A 263 -11.59 -11.65 -22.50
CA LEU A 263 -11.67 -10.19 -22.50
C LEU A 263 -12.07 -9.68 -23.90
N PRO A 264 -12.88 -8.62 -24.00
CA PRO A 264 -13.22 -7.98 -25.28
C PRO A 264 -12.00 -7.41 -26.02
N ASP A 265 -11.41 -8.11 -26.99
CA ASP A 265 -10.16 -7.71 -27.67
C ASP A 265 -10.29 -7.64 -29.20
N THR A 266 -9.19 -7.29 -29.88
CA THR A 266 -9.17 -7.26 -31.36
C THR A 266 -9.50 -8.63 -31.98
N ALA A 267 -9.11 -9.75 -31.35
CA ALA A 267 -9.28 -11.09 -31.89
C ALA A 267 -10.75 -11.56 -31.87
N ASN A 268 -11.54 -11.11 -30.89
CA ASN A 268 -12.95 -11.44 -30.75
C ASN A 268 -13.90 -10.30 -31.15
N ASN A 269 -13.41 -9.29 -31.89
CA ASN A 269 -14.17 -8.11 -32.28
C ASN A 269 -14.76 -7.37 -31.08
N TYR A 270 -13.99 -7.30 -29.99
CA TYR A 270 -14.32 -6.65 -28.74
C TYR A 270 -15.57 -7.22 -28.07
N ARG A 271 -15.75 -8.54 -28.11
CA ARG A 271 -16.86 -9.29 -27.47
C ARG A 271 -16.31 -10.33 -26.53
N GLY A 272 -16.70 -10.28 -25.26
CA GLY A 272 -16.24 -11.23 -24.24
C GLY A 272 -17.33 -11.65 -23.27
N GLY A 273 -16.94 -12.43 -22.26
CA GLY A 273 -17.85 -12.79 -21.16
C GLY A 273 -18.31 -11.57 -20.35
N LEU A 274 -17.53 -10.48 -20.40
CA LEU A 274 -17.87 -9.18 -19.81
C LEU A 274 -18.81 -8.33 -20.68
N GLY A 275 -19.27 -8.83 -21.83
CA GLY A 275 -20.13 -8.09 -22.76
C GLY A 275 -19.39 -7.55 -23.97
N TRP A 276 -19.96 -6.54 -24.60
CA TRP A 276 -19.49 -5.97 -25.87
C TRP A 276 -18.97 -4.55 -25.67
N LEU A 277 -17.74 -4.30 -26.15
CA LEU A 277 -17.17 -2.98 -26.29
C LEU A 277 -17.27 -2.53 -27.75
N ASP A 278 -18.13 -1.56 -28.05
CA ASP A 278 -18.38 -1.11 -29.44
C ASP A 278 -17.32 -0.12 -29.94
N LYS A 279 -16.03 -0.51 -29.88
CA LYS A 279 -14.91 0.32 -30.36
C LYS A 279 -15.07 0.70 -31.84
N ALA A 280 -15.51 -0.25 -32.68
CA ALA A 280 -15.75 -0.01 -34.09
C ALA A 280 -16.86 1.02 -34.31
N GLY A 281 -17.97 0.96 -33.56
CA GLY A 281 -19.04 1.95 -33.61
C GLY A 281 -18.60 3.33 -33.12
N LEU A 282 -17.75 3.40 -32.09
CA LEU A 282 -17.17 4.65 -31.60
C LEU A 282 -16.33 5.34 -32.69
N ILE A 283 -15.44 4.62 -33.35
CA ILE A 283 -14.59 5.16 -34.42
C ILE A 283 -15.42 5.52 -35.67
N ALA A 284 -16.44 4.71 -35.99
CA ALA A 284 -17.34 4.96 -37.12
C ALA A 284 -18.38 6.08 -36.87
N GLY A 285 -18.38 6.70 -35.69
CA GLY A 285 -19.27 7.82 -35.38
C GLY A 285 -20.69 7.45 -34.99
N ARG A 286 -20.96 6.19 -34.64
CA ARG A 286 -22.29 5.72 -34.16
C ARG A 286 -22.76 6.48 -32.91
N TYR A 287 -21.80 6.99 -32.12
CA TYR A 287 -22.04 7.75 -30.90
C TYR A 287 -21.75 9.24 -31.06
N GLY A 288 -21.75 9.74 -32.30
CA GLY A 288 -21.24 11.06 -32.67
C GLY A 288 -19.83 10.97 -33.25
N ALA A 289 -19.47 11.92 -34.11
CA ALA A 289 -18.15 11.95 -34.73
C ALA A 289 -17.06 12.03 -33.64
N PRO A 290 -16.04 11.16 -33.67
CA PRO A 290 -14.97 11.18 -32.69
C PRO A 290 -14.13 12.45 -32.84
N GLU A 291 -13.80 13.06 -31.71
CA GLU A 291 -12.91 14.21 -31.64
C GLU A 291 -11.45 13.73 -31.60
N SER A 292 -10.53 14.48 -32.21
CA SER A 292 -9.10 14.10 -32.24
C SER A 292 -8.30 14.49 -31.00
N ALA A 293 -8.92 15.27 -30.09
CA ALA A 293 -8.29 15.69 -28.85
C ALA A 293 -9.33 16.03 -27.77
N LEU A 294 -8.96 15.80 -26.51
CA LEU A 294 -9.69 16.31 -25.35
C LEU A 294 -9.78 17.85 -25.37
N PRO A 295 -10.84 18.43 -24.78
CA PRO A 295 -10.92 19.87 -24.57
C PRO A 295 -9.70 20.39 -23.79
N ALA A 296 -9.22 21.58 -24.17
CA ALA A 296 -8.10 22.20 -23.48
C ALA A 296 -8.44 22.58 -22.03
N GLY A 297 -7.44 22.53 -21.14
CA GLY A 297 -7.57 22.87 -19.72
C GLY A 297 -7.63 21.63 -18.82
N SER A 298 -7.67 21.88 -17.50
CA SER A 298 -7.70 20.83 -16.48
C SER A 298 -9.11 20.40 -16.07
N SER A 299 -10.15 21.14 -16.44
CA SER A 299 -11.54 20.81 -16.12
C SER A 299 -12.33 20.54 -17.41
N ILE A 300 -12.65 19.27 -17.64
CA ILE A 300 -13.12 18.76 -18.92
C ILE A 300 -14.56 18.28 -18.80
N LEU A 301 -15.46 18.81 -19.63
CA LEU A 301 -16.78 18.23 -19.85
C LEU A 301 -16.75 17.35 -21.12
N LEU A 302 -16.98 16.06 -20.96
CA LEU A 302 -16.90 15.10 -22.07
C LEU A 302 -18.12 15.15 -23.01
N ASN A 303 -19.28 15.55 -22.49
CA ASN A 303 -20.53 15.76 -23.24
C ASN A 303 -21.00 14.57 -24.09
N GLY A 304 -20.76 13.34 -23.62
CA GLY A 304 -21.17 12.11 -24.28
C GLY A 304 -20.38 11.79 -25.55
N LYS A 305 -19.23 12.42 -25.75
CA LYS A 305 -18.41 12.27 -26.96
C LYS A 305 -17.39 11.14 -26.83
N ALA A 306 -16.91 10.70 -28.00
CA ALA A 306 -15.73 9.86 -28.14
C ALA A 306 -14.52 10.72 -28.55
N TYR A 307 -13.36 10.43 -27.98
CA TYR A 307 -12.09 11.07 -28.29
C TYR A 307 -11.14 9.99 -28.81
N TYR A 308 -10.55 10.17 -29.98
CA TYR A 308 -9.76 9.14 -30.64
C TYR A 308 -8.34 9.62 -30.96
N TYR A 309 -7.37 8.92 -30.38
CA TYR A 309 -5.94 9.11 -30.59
C TYR A 309 -5.39 7.90 -31.36
N THR A 310 -4.77 8.16 -32.51
CA THR A 310 -4.21 7.11 -33.40
C THR A 310 -2.83 6.59 -32.96
N GLY A 311 -2.28 7.12 -31.87
CA GLY A 311 -1.00 6.72 -31.32
C GLY A 311 -0.99 6.93 -29.80
N ASP A 312 0.20 7.05 -29.23
CA ASP A 312 0.38 7.18 -27.79
C ASP A 312 -0.21 8.48 -27.22
N LEU A 313 -0.67 8.43 -25.98
CA LEU A 313 -1.21 9.57 -25.24
C LEU A 313 -0.48 9.70 -23.90
N THR A 314 -0.13 10.93 -23.52
CA THR A 314 0.43 11.25 -22.21
C THR A 314 -0.42 12.29 -21.50
N ILE A 315 -0.83 11.98 -20.27
CA ILE A 315 -1.52 12.91 -19.37
C ILE A 315 -0.48 13.49 -18.40
N SER A 316 0.00 14.69 -18.70
CA SER A 316 1.07 15.36 -17.93
C SER A 316 0.58 16.40 -16.92
N SER A 317 -0.73 16.65 -16.86
CA SER A 317 -1.35 17.62 -15.96
C SER A 317 -2.64 17.07 -15.41
N SER A 318 -2.97 17.44 -14.17
CA SER A 318 -4.17 16.91 -13.51
C SER A 318 -5.44 17.23 -14.31
N LEU A 319 -6.33 16.26 -14.39
CA LEU A 319 -7.62 16.37 -15.07
C LEU A 319 -8.77 16.23 -14.07
N THR A 320 -9.84 16.97 -14.29
CA THR A 320 -11.10 16.84 -13.57
C THR A 320 -12.22 16.73 -14.59
N PHE A 321 -12.91 15.58 -14.61
CA PHE A 321 -14.08 15.38 -15.45
C PHE A 321 -15.32 15.98 -14.79
N ASN A 322 -15.86 17.01 -15.43
CA ASN A 322 -16.97 17.81 -14.94
C ASN A 322 -18.31 17.11 -15.11
N LYS A 323 -19.20 17.37 -14.15
CA LYS A 323 -20.62 17.08 -14.27
C LYS A 323 -21.20 17.85 -15.46
N GLY A 324 -22.15 17.23 -16.15
CA GLY A 324 -23.02 17.94 -17.08
C GLY A 324 -24.01 18.84 -16.33
N THR A 325 -24.60 19.79 -17.06
CA THR A 325 -25.75 20.57 -16.60
C THR A 325 -26.86 20.55 -17.66
N GLY A 326 -28.13 20.57 -17.24
CA GLY A 326 -29.26 20.57 -18.17
C GLY A 326 -29.22 19.37 -19.11
N THR A 327 -29.05 19.60 -20.41
CA THR A 327 -28.98 18.54 -21.44
C THR A 327 -27.57 18.01 -21.70
N GLN A 328 -26.54 18.56 -21.05
CA GLN A 328 -25.16 18.12 -21.21
C GLN A 328 -24.93 16.76 -20.55
N LYS A 329 -24.13 15.92 -21.16
CA LYS A 329 -23.74 14.63 -20.57
C LYS A 329 -22.42 14.73 -19.83
N GLY A 330 -22.31 14.12 -18.66
CA GLY A 330 -21.05 13.99 -17.93
C GLY A 330 -20.14 12.89 -18.47
N SER A 331 -20.69 11.96 -19.27
CA SER A 331 -19.95 10.78 -19.72
C SER A 331 -19.12 11.00 -20.99
N GLY A 332 -18.13 10.14 -21.24
CA GLY A 332 -17.40 10.09 -22.50
C GLY A 332 -16.35 8.99 -22.56
N THR A 333 -15.87 8.70 -23.76
CA THR A 333 -14.94 7.60 -24.01
C THR A 333 -13.71 8.11 -24.73
N ILE A 334 -12.54 7.72 -24.23
CA ILE A 334 -11.23 8.10 -24.78
C ILE A 334 -10.59 6.82 -25.32
N ILE A 335 -10.20 6.83 -26.58
CA ILE A 335 -9.65 5.69 -27.31
C ILE A 335 -8.22 6.03 -27.71
N VAL A 336 -7.30 5.16 -27.37
CA VAL A 336 -5.86 5.30 -27.64
C VAL A 336 -5.38 4.07 -28.38
N ASP A 337 -5.08 4.21 -29.68
CA ASP A 337 -4.46 3.16 -30.52
C ASP A 337 -2.93 3.12 -30.34
N GLY A 338 -2.49 3.22 -29.08
CA GLY A 338 -1.11 3.21 -28.63
C GLY A 338 -1.05 2.96 -27.14
N ASN A 339 0.02 3.41 -26.50
CA ASN A 339 0.19 3.38 -25.05
C ASN A 339 -0.39 4.65 -24.38
N LEU A 340 -0.86 4.50 -23.14
CA LEU A 340 -1.30 5.60 -22.30
C LEU A 340 -0.35 5.76 -21.10
N ALA A 341 0.31 6.92 -21.00
CA ALA A 341 1.09 7.29 -19.83
C ALA A 341 0.33 8.32 -18.98
N ILE A 342 0.10 8.05 -17.71
CA ILE A 342 -0.60 8.93 -16.76
C ILE A 342 0.40 9.41 -15.72
N ASN A 343 0.81 10.68 -15.83
CA ASN A 343 1.81 11.31 -14.97
C ASN A 343 1.20 12.30 -13.97
N ALA A 344 -0.13 12.45 -13.96
CA ALA A 344 -0.84 13.36 -13.10
C ALA A 344 -2.23 12.84 -12.74
N ASP A 345 -2.75 13.30 -11.60
CA ASP A 345 -4.03 12.85 -11.05
C ASP A 345 -5.23 13.12 -11.96
N ILE A 346 -6.20 12.20 -11.92
CA ILE A 346 -7.45 12.28 -12.66
C ILE A 346 -8.61 12.17 -11.67
N PHE A 347 -9.51 13.15 -11.68
CA PHE A 347 -10.62 13.26 -10.74
C PHE A 347 -11.97 13.29 -11.45
N TYR A 348 -13.02 12.88 -10.74
CA TYR A 348 -14.37 13.32 -11.01
C TYR A 348 -14.68 14.60 -10.23
N GLN A 349 -15.46 15.52 -10.83
CA GLN A 349 -15.93 16.69 -10.10
C GLN A 349 -16.82 16.27 -8.92
N SER A 350 -16.47 16.73 -7.72
CA SER A 350 -17.19 16.43 -6.47
C SER A 350 -18.54 17.16 -6.35
N GLY A 351 -19.37 16.72 -5.40
CA GLY A 351 -20.67 17.31 -5.07
C GLY A 351 -21.84 16.72 -5.85
N SER A 352 -23.06 17.11 -5.49
CA SER A 352 -24.29 16.56 -6.04
C SER A 352 -24.45 16.77 -7.56
N VAL A 353 -25.14 15.82 -8.20
CA VAL A 353 -25.57 15.90 -9.59
C VAL A 353 -26.86 16.72 -9.67
N SER A 354 -26.93 17.69 -10.58
CA SER A 354 -27.94 18.75 -10.54
C SER A 354 -29.37 18.30 -10.82
N SER A 355 -29.58 17.42 -11.81
CA SER A 355 -30.95 17.14 -12.29
C SER A 355 -31.14 15.83 -13.03
N ARG A 356 -30.14 15.31 -13.75
CA ARG A 356 -30.26 14.06 -14.50
C ARG A 356 -29.11 13.11 -14.23
N ILE A 357 -29.40 11.82 -14.30
CA ILE A 357 -28.40 10.76 -14.12
C ILE A 357 -27.26 10.86 -15.15
N ASP A 358 -27.56 11.30 -16.38
CA ASP A 358 -26.59 11.46 -17.45
C ASP A 358 -25.68 12.69 -17.27
N ASN A 359 -25.95 13.56 -16.29
CA ASN A 359 -25.04 14.62 -15.88
C ASN A 359 -23.88 14.11 -14.99
N LEU A 360 -23.96 12.89 -14.45
CA LEU A 360 -22.90 12.29 -13.62
C LEU A 360 -21.62 12.08 -14.46
N PRO A 361 -20.44 12.54 -14.05
CA PRO A 361 -19.23 12.34 -14.83
C PRO A 361 -18.83 10.87 -14.79
N SER A 362 -18.46 10.33 -15.95
CA SER A 362 -18.13 8.91 -16.14
C SER A 362 -17.25 8.77 -17.37
N VAL A 363 -15.99 8.37 -17.18
CA VAL A 363 -15.01 8.28 -18.27
C VAL A 363 -14.57 6.85 -18.48
N ALA A 364 -14.44 6.44 -19.74
CA ALA A 364 -13.76 5.21 -20.12
C ALA A 364 -12.51 5.50 -20.93
N TRP A 365 -11.45 4.78 -20.65
CA TRP A 365 -10.19 4.76 -21.38
C TRP A 365 -10.04 3.40 -22.05
N ILE A 366 -10.03 3.35 -23.38
CA ILE A 366 -9.84 2.14 -24.18
C ILE A 366 -8.49 2.23 -24.84
N VAL A 367 -7.53 1.44 -24.35
CA VAL A 367 -6.12 1.50 -24.74
C VAL A 367 -5.72 0.21 -25.42
N LYS A 368 -5.16 0.30 -26.62
CA LYS A 368 -4.67 -0.86 -27.38
C LYS A 368 -3.32 -1.35 -26.86
N GLY A 369 -2.46 -0.44 -26.41
CA GLY A 369 -1.17 -0.75 -25.82
C GLY A 369 -1.25 -0.92 -24.31
N ASN A 370 -0.20 -0.49 -23.61
CA ASN A 370 -0.13 -0.52 -22.15
C ASN A 370 -0.65 0.78 -21.54
N ILE A 371 -1.09 0.70 -20.28
CA ILE A 371 -1.35 1.85 -19.42
C ILE A 371 -0.27 1.88 -18.34
N THR A 372 0.48 2.97 -18.25
CA THR A 372 1.49 3.17 -17.22
C THR A 372 1.10 4.38 -16.39
N ILE A 373 0.98 4.20 -15.07
CA ILE A 373 0.67 5.25 -14.12
C ILE A 373 1.96 5.56 -13.37
N ALA A 374 2.32 6.83 -13.26
CA ALA A 374 3.54 7.25 -12.59
C ALA A 374 3.41 7.11 -11.06
N PRO A 375 4.51 6.86 -10.34
CA PRO A 375 4.51 6.76 -8.88
C PRO A 375 4.05 8.05 -8.17
N SER A 376 4.05 9.20 -8.85
CA SER A 376 3.56 10.47 -8.29
C SER A 376 2.04 10.63 -8.33
N VAL A 377 1.31 9.75 -9.03
CA VAL A 377 -0.15 9.79 -9.11
C VAL A 377 -0.73 9.17 -7.85
N GLN A 378 -1.67 9.87 -7.22
CA GLN A 378 -2.41 9.42 -6.05
C GLN A 378 -3.88 9.15 -6.35
N ASN A 379 -4.43 9.80 -7.39
CA ASN A 379 -5.86 9.72 -7.68
C ASN A 379 -6.11 9.43 -9.15
N LEU A 380 -6.91 8.42 -9.42
CA LEU A 380 -7.42 8.11 -10.74
C LEU A 380 -8.93 7.97 -10.72
N ALA A 381 -9.57 8.42 -11.80
CA ALA A 381 -11.00 8.29 -11.99
C ALA A 381 -11.28 7.78 -13.40
N GLY A 382 -12.03 6.67 -13.50
CA GLY A 382 -12.42 6.09 -14.78
C GLY A 382 -12.49 4.57 -14.82
N VAL A 383 -13.06 4.07 -15.91
CA VAL A 383 -12.89 2.69 -16.34
C VAL A 383 -11.68 2.62 -17.27
N PHE A 384 -10.66 1.87 -16.88
CA PHE A 384 -9.44 1.70 -17.66
C PHE A 384 -9.45 0.31 -18.28
N TYR A 385 -9.54 0.27 -19.60
CA TYR A 385 -9.45 -0.94 -20.42
C TYR A 385 -8.13 -0.93 -21.20
N SER A 386 -7.37 -2.02 -21.12
CA SER A 386 -6.09 -2.21 -21.81
C SER A 386 -6.04 -3.58 -22.50
N GLU A 387 -5.68 -3.63 -23.78
CA GLU A 387 -5.33 -4.94 -24.40
C GLU A 387 -3.95 -5.44 -23.94
N GLY A 388 -3.11 -4.56 -23.35
CA GLY A 388 -1.82 -4.90 -22.77
C GLY A 388 -1.85 -4.97 -21.24
N THR A 389 -0.82 -4.40 -20.62
CA THR A 389 -0.66 -4.35 -19.17
C THR A 389 -1.11 -3.00 -18.62
N ILE A 390 -1.73 -2.99 -17.44
CA ILE A 390 -1.89 -1.80 -16.59
C ILE A 390 -0.86 -1.90 -15.46
N ALA A 391 0.04 -0.92 -15.35
CA ALA A 391 1.10 -0.89 -14.34
C ALA A 391 1.06 0.43 -13.55
N THR A 392 1.11 0.36 -12.22
CA THR A 392 0.87 1.53 -11.34
C THR A 392 2.11 2.31 -10.90
N GLY A 393 3.29 1.81 -11.27
CA GLY A 393 4.58 2.42 -10.97
C GLY A 393 4.96 2.34 -9.50
N THR A 394 6.25 2.52 -9.23
CA THR A 394 6.82 2.59 -7.87
C THR A 394 8.10 3.43 -7.91
N THR A 395 8.44 4.08 -6.81
CA THR A 395 9.75 4.68 -6.57
C THR A 395 10.81 3.65 -6.17
N GLY A 396 10.40 2.41 -5.86
CA GLY A 396 11.26 1.33 -5.37
C GLY A 396 11.60 1.42 -3.89
N SER A 397 10.84 2.17 -3.09
CA SER A 397 11.03 2.31 -1.64
C SER A 397 9.72 2.69 -0.95
N ASN A 398 9.41 2.03 0.16
CA ASN A 398 8.23 2.31 0.99
C ASN A 398 8.24 3.74 1.56
N GLU A 399 9.43 4.35 1.74
CA GLU A 399 9.58 5.70 2.28
C GLU A 399 9.09 6.80 1.35
N THR A 400 9.22 6.56 0.05
CA THR A 400 8.95 7.57 -0.98
C THR A 400 7.75 7.21 -1.85
N ASP A 401 7.30 5.96 -1.82
CA ASP A 401 6.06 5.57 -2.44
C ASP A 401 4.86 6.19 -1.70
N ILE A 402 3.84 6.52 -2.47
CA ILE A 402 2.59 7.09 -1.98
C ILE A 402 1.43 6.18 -2.39
N PRO A 403 0.32 6.17 -1.64
CA PRO A 403 -0.82 5.32 -1.98
C PRO A 403 -1.51 5.82 -3.26
N LEU A 404 -2.15 4.89 -3.97
CA LEU A 404 -2.95 5.17 -5.17
C LEU A 404 -4.41 4.78 -4.94
N ALA A 405 -5.32 5.73 -5.08
CA ALA A 405 -6.76 5.52 -5.07
C ALA A 405 -7.32 5.60 -6.50
N ILE A 406 -8.13 4.62 -6.89
CA ILE A 406 -8.75 4.52 -8.20
C ILE A 406 -10.28 4.46 -8.03
N GLU A 407 -10.97 5.55 -8.35
CA GLU A 407 -12.43 5.59 -8.47
C GLU A 407 -12.85 5.02 -9.84
N GLY A 408 -13.14 3.73 -9.88
CA GLY A 408 -13.63 3.06 -11.07
C GLY A 408 -13.22 1.59 -11.16
N MET A 409 -12.65 1.21 -12.29
CA MET A 409 -12.37 -0.19 -12.61
C MET A 409 -11.16 -0.34 -13.53
N LEU A 410 -10.42 -1.43 -13.33
CA LEU A 410 -9.32 -1.84 -14.20
C LEU A 410 -9.70 -3.13 -14.94
N ILE A 411 -9.47 -3.16 -16.26
CA ILE A 411 -9.67 -4.32 -17.13
C ILE A 411 -8.46 -4.42 -18.03
N ALA A 412 -7.71 -5.51 -17.96
CA ALA A 412 -6.50 -5.67 -18.77
C ALA A 412 -6.12 -7.12 -18.99
N SER A 413 -5.30 -7.38 -20.00
CA SER A 413 -4.62 -8.68 -20.16
C SER A 413 -3.73 -9.00 -18.95
N GLN A 414 -3.13 -7.97 -18.34
CA GLN A 414 -2.40 -8.07 -17.09
C GLN A 414 -2.57 -6.79 -16.26
N ILE A 415 -2.78 -6.94 -14.94
CA ILE A 415 -2.73 -5.83 -13.99
C ILE A 415 -1.53 -6.07 -13.08
N SER A 416 -0.65 -5.07 -12.97
CA SER A 416 0.53 -5.07 -12.13
C SER A 416 0.44 -3.91 -11.15
N LEU A 417 0.00 -4.22 -9.94
CA LEU A 417 0.02 -3.31 -8.79
C LEU A 417 1.45 -3.34 -8.22
N GLN A 418 2.14 -2.20 -8.20
CA GLN A 418 3.57 -2.11 -7.92
C GLN A 418 3.93 -1.28 -6.69
N ARG A 419 2.96 -0.57 -6.08
CA ARG A 419 3.25 0.36 -4.98
C ARG A 419 3.68 -0.38 -3.72
N LEU A 420 4.68 0.17 -3.05
CA LEU A 420 5.26 -0.37 -1.82
C LEU A 420 4.87 0.43 -0.57
N PHE A 421 3.91 1.35 -0.69
CA PHE A 421 3.45 2.17 0.43
C PHE A 421 2.95 1.30 1.59
N ALA A 422 3.46 1.56 2.79
CA ALA A 422 3.01 0.94 4.02
C ALA A 422 3.25 1.92 5.18
N ASP A 423 2.27 2.04 6.07
CA ASP A 423 2.36 2.90 7.24
C ASP A 423 1.58 2.33 8.44
N GLU A 424 1.63 3.03 9.56
CA GLU A 424 0.95 2.64 10.80
C GLU A 424 -0.58 2.76 10.72
N THR A 425 -1.12 3.48 9.73
CA THR A 425 -2.57 3.50 9.48
C THR A 425 -3.04 2.20 8.82
N GLN A 426 -2.09 1.43 8.27
CA GLN A 426 -2.32 0.17 7.57
C GLN A 426 -3.26 0.32 6.37
N GLU A 427 -3.35 1.53 5.80
CA GLU A 427 -4.07 1.77 4.57
C GLU A 427 -3.41 1.02 3.39
N PRO A 428 -4.19 0.64 2.37
CA PRO A 428 -3.66 -0.08 1.22
C PRO A 428 -2.71 0.81 0.41
N ALA A 429 -1.68 0.20 -0.16
CA ALA A 429 -0.82 0.86 -1.14
C ALA A 429 -1.61 1.23 -2.40
N GLU A 430 -2.58 0.39 -2.76
CA GLU A 430 -3.43 0.59 -3.94
C GLU A 430 -4.88 0.21 -3.61
N GLN A 431 -5.78 1.16 -3.76
CA GLN A 431 -7.21 0.99 -3.49
C GLN A 431 -8.02 1.21 -4.78
N ILE A 432 -8.79 0.21 -5.18
CA ILE A 432 -9.70 0.29 -6.32
C ILE A 432 -11.13 0.34 -5.77
N ILE A 433 -11.82 1.45 -6.01
CA ILE A 433 -13.17 1.70 -5.52
C ILE A 433 -14.14 1.59 -6.68
N PHE A 434 -14.93 0.53 -6.70
CA PHE A 434 -16.00 0.42 -7.68
C PHE A 434 -17.16 1.36 -7.31
N ASP A 435 -17.24 2.50 -8.01
CA ASP A 435 -18.18 3.58 -7.70
C ASP A 435 -19.53 3.50 -8.46
N GLY A 436 -19.70 2.49 -9.31
CA GLY A 436 -20.93 2.23 -10.06
C GLY A 436 -21.27 3.25 -11.16
N ARG A 437 -20.47 4.30 -11.38
CA ARG A 437 -20.79 5.37 -12.35
C ARG A 437 -20.84 4.85 -13.78
N ALA A 438 -19.97 3.90 -14.11
CA ALA A 438 -19.94 3.27 -15.41
C ALA A 438 -21.17 2.40 -15.72
N ILE A 439 -21.89 1.95 -14.69
CA ILE A 439 -23.17 1.24 -14.85
C ILE A 439 -24.31 2.25 -15.00
N ILE A 440 -24.32 3.26 -14.12
CA ILE A 440 -25.42 4.22 -13.98
C ILE A 440 -25.46 5.23 -15.13
N ASN A 441 -24.29 5.72 -15.56
CA ASN A 441 -24.11 6.59 -16.71
C ASN A 441 -23.00 6.04 -17.61
N PRO A 442 -23.28 4.98 -18.39
CA PRO A 442 -22.26 4.29 -19.15
C PRO A 442 -21.61 5.22 -20.18
N PRO A 443 -20.26 5.24 -20.25
CA PRO A 443 -19.56 5.89 -21.35
C PRO A 443 -20.02 5.34 -22.71
N PRO A 444 -20.02 6.17 -23.77
CA PRO A 444 -20.34 5.72 -25.13
C PRO A 444 -19.60 4.42 -25.50
N GLY A 445 -20.32 3.44 -26.03
CA GLY A 445 -19.76 2.14 -26.43
C GLY A 445 -19.52 1.12 -25.31
N LEU A 446 -19.78 1.45 -24.04
CA LEU A 446 -19.65 0.54 -22.88
C LEU A 446 -20.97 0.08 -22.27
N ALA A 447 -22.12 0.45 -22.86
CA ALA A 447 -23.43 0.16 -22.29
C ALA A 447 -23.71 -1.34 -22.04
N ASP A 448 -23.09 -2.23 -22.82
CA ASP A 448 -23.24 -3.68 -22.65
C ASP A 448 -22.24 -4.27 -21.65
N ILE A 449 -21.11 -3.63 -21.40
CA ILE A 449 -20.16 -4.08 -20.36
C ILE A 449 -20.82 -4.03 -18.97
N ALA A 450 -21.64 -3.01 -18.73
CA ALA A 450 -22.43 -2.88 -17.50
C ALA A 450 -23.39 -4.07 -17.26
N LYS A 451 -23.71 -4.87 -18.30
CA LYS A 451 -24.56 -6.06 -18.19
C LYS A 451 -23.78 -7.34 -17.93
N GLY A 452 -22.48 -7.36 -18.30
CA GLY A 452 -21.59 -8.52 -18.14
C GLY A 452 -20.80 -8.51 -16.83
N LEU A 453 -20.82 -7.41 -16.08
CA LEU A 453 -20.34 -7.40 -14.70
C LEU A 453 -21.17 -8.39 -13.87
N PRO A 454 -20.57 -9.11 -12.90
CA PRO A 454 -21.29 -10.03 -12.03
C PRO A 454 -22.52 -9.31 -11.47
N THR A 455 -23.70 -9.78 -11.89
CA THR A 455 -24.92 -9.23 -11.32
C THR A 455 -24.91 -9.58 -9.84
N LEU A 456 -25.40 -8.69 -8.97
CA LEU A 456 -25.65 -8.89 -7.52
C LEU A 456 -26.43 -10.18 -7.15
N ARG A 457 -26.75 -11.06 -8.12
CA ARG A 457 -27.37 -12.36 -7.96
C ARG A 457 -26.42 -13.46 -7.47
N GLU A 458 -25.10 -13.33 -7.60
CA GLU A 458 -24.16 -14.39 -7.15
C GLU A 458 -23.81 -14.32 -5.67
N THR A 459 -24.22 -13.27 -4.94
CA THR A 459 -23.97 -13.12 -3.49
C THR A 459 -25.24 -13.34 -2.64
N ARG A 460 -26.12 -14.28 -3.01
CA ARG A 460 -27.11 -14.76 -2.03
C ARG A 460 -26.44 -15.83 -1.15
N PRO A 461 -26.44 -15.67 0.19
CA PRO A 461 -25.94 -16.69 1.09
C PRO A 461 -26.73 -17.99 1.00
#